data_AF-A0A972VBR7-F1
#
_entry.id   AF-A0A972VBR7-F1
#
_cell.length_a   1.000
_cell.length_b   1.000
_cell.length_c   1.000
_cell.angle_alpha   90.00
_cell.angle_beta   90.00
_cell.angle_gamma   90.00
#
_symmetry.space_group_name_H-M   'P 1'
#
loop_
_entity.id
_entity.type
_entity.pdbx_description
1 polymer ?
#
loop_
_entity_poly.entity_id
_entity_poly.type
_entity_poly.pdbx_seq_one_letter_code
_entity_poly.pdbx_strand_id
1 'polypeptide(L)'
;MPSNVLLSVGFVNAGLLTLKQALCVALGANVGTTFTAWLVSTLGIGGLKITMYSLPAIGVGFLLQVLGKTQKVRSFGNILLGFGLLFLGMSIMKDVFEPLKSNPNMQNALLWLGQNPILAVLAGTLMTVLP
;
A
#
# COMPACT_ATOMS: atom_id res chain seq x y z
N MET A 1 -10.92 14.62 9.96
CA MET A 1 -9.55 15.08 10.27
C MET A 1 -8.69 13.85 10.56
N PRO A 2 -7.47 13.72 10.02
CA PRO A 2 -6.65 12.53 10.15
C PRO A 2 -6.33 12.25 11.64
N SER A 3 -6.66 11.05 12.12
CA SER A 3 -6.46 10.60 13.49
C SER A 3 -5.01 10.72 13.98
N ASN A 4 -4.04 10.64 13.07
CA ASN A 4 -2.60 10.76 13.32
C ASN A 4 -2.21 12.16 13.85
N VAL A 5 -2.91 13.20 13.41
CA VAL A 5 -2.65 14.58 13.85
C VAL A 5 -3.24 14.81 15.23
N LEU A 6 -4.43 14.25 15.50
CA LEU A 6 -5.06 14.28 16.82
C LEU A 6 -4.20 13.56 17.87
N LEU A 7 -3.62 12.41 17.51
CA LEU A 7 -2.68 11.68 18.37
C LEU A 7 -1.40 12.49 18.63
N SER A 8 -0.83 13.11 17.59
CA SER A 8 0.34 13.98 17.74
C SER A 8 0.07 15.19 18.64
N VAL A 9 -1.09 15.83 18.51
CA VAL A 9 -1.51 16.96 19.37
C VAL A 9 -1.78 16.49 20.81
N GLY A 10 -2.33 15.29 20.98
CA GLY A 10 -2.49 14.65 22.30
C GLY A 10 -1.17 14.42 23.02
N PHE A 11 -0.12 13.98 22.30
CA PHE A 11 1.22 13.80 22.85
C PHE A 11 1.93 15.12 23.17
N VAL A 12 1.61 16.21 22.46
CA VAL A 12 2.09 17.56 22.84
C VAL A 12 1.44 18.02 24.14
N ASN A 13 0.14 17.82 24.28
CA ASN A 13 -0.58 18.17 25.50
C ASN A 13 -0.10 17.36 26.73
N ALA A 14 0.35 16.12 26.50
CA ALA A 14 0.95 15.27 27.54
C ALA A 14 2.44 15.60 27.84
N GLY A 15 3.03 16.59 27.16
CA GLY A 15 4.44 16.97 27.32
C GLY A 15 5.46 15.97 26.73
N LEU A 16 5.01 14.96 26.00
CA LEU A 16 5.85 13.90 25.42
C LEU A 16 6.51 14.34 24.11
N LEU A 17 5.93 15.32 23.41
CA LEU A 17 6.46 15.89 22.17
C LEU A 17 6.41 17.42 22.21
N THR A 18 7.42 18.07 21.64
CA THR A 18 7.36 19.52 21.40
C THR A 18 6.43 19.85 20.23
N LEU A 19 5.86 21.05 20.22
CA LEU A 19 5.00 21.54 19.13
C LEU A 19 5.69 21.40 17.75
N LYS A 20 7.01 21.66 17.71
CA LYS A 20 7.84 21.51 16.51
C LYS A 20 7.93 20.06 16.04
N GLN A 21 8.12 19.11 16.96
CA GLN A 21 8.17 17.67 16.63
C GLN A 21 6.81 17.17 16.13
N ALA A 22 5.72 17.57 16.77
CA ALA A 22 4.38 17.20 16.32
C ALA A 22 4.04 17.76 14.93
N LEU A 23 4.47 18.99 14.62
CA LEU A 23 4.34 19.57 13.29
C LEU A 23 5.14 18.77 12.24
N CYS A 24 6.39 18.40 12.55
CA CYS A 24 7.21 17.55 11.68
C CYS A 24 6.58 16.17 11.44
N VAL A 25 6.01 15.53 12.47
CA VAL A 25 5.34 14.23 12.35
C VAL A 25 4.05 14.35 11.54
N ALA A 26 3.22 15.37 11.80
CA ALA A 26 1.97 15.60 11.08
C ALA A 26 2.20 15.89 9.60
N LEU A 27 3.13 16.80 9.29
CA LEU A 27 3.48 17.12 7.90
C LEU A 27 4.15 15.92 7.21
N GLY A 28 5.06 15.22 7.89
CA GLY A 28 5.72 14.04 7.36
C GLY A 28 4.75 12.91 7.04
N ALA A 29 3.79 12.64 7.92
CA ALA A 29 2.77 11.61 7.70
C ALA A 29 1.85 11.96 6.52
N ASN A 30 1.40 13.22 6.42
CA ASN A 30 0.46 13.64 5.39
C ASN A 30 1.12 13.82 4.00
N VAL A 31 2.36 14.35 3.98
CA VAL A 31 3.15 14.44 2.74
C VAL A 31 3.61 13.05 2.30
N GLY A 32 4.01 12.18 3.23
CA GLY A 32 4.47 10.82 2.94
C GLY A 32 3.39 9.95 2.31
N THR A 33 2.15 9.98 2.82
CA THR A 33 1.03 9.23 2.21
C THR A 33 0.70 9.75 0.82
N THR A 34 0.75 11.07 0.61
CA THR A 34 0.55 11.69 -0.70
C THR A 34 1.67 11.33 -1.68
N PHE A 35 2.93 11.38 -1.24
CA PHE A 35 4.09 11.02 -2.06
C PHE A 35 4.06 9.53 -2.44
N THR A 36 3.68 8.66 -1.51
CA THR A 36 3.50 7.22 -1.77
C THR A 36 2.39 7.00 -2.80
N ALA A 37 1.24 7.66 -2.63
CA ALA A 37 0.13 7.57 -3.59
C ALA A 37 0.51 8.11 -4.98
N TRP A 38 1.23 9.23 -5.03
CA TRP A 38 1.75 9.81 -6.28
C TRP A 38 2.74 8.88 -6.97
N LEU A 39 3.68 8.30 -6.23
CA LEU A 39 4.64 7.33 -6.75
C LEU A 39 3.94 6.10 -7.31
N VAL A 40 2.99 5.53 -6.57
CA VAL A 40 2.21 4.36 -7.03
C VAL A 40 1.34 4.70 -8.25
N SER A 41 0.70 5.86 -8.28
CA SER A 41 -0.15 6.30 -9.38
C SER A 41 0.66 6.55 -10.66
N THR A 42 1.82 7.20 -10.53
CA THR A 42 2.69 7.54 -11.67
C THR A 42 3.48 6.34 -12.18
N LEU A 43 3.93 5.44 -11.29
CA LEU A 43 4.80 4.33 -11.63
C LEU A 43 4.06 3.02 -11.95
N GLY A 44 2.90 2.76 -11.33
CA GLY A 44 2.37 1.39 -11.27
C GLY A 44 0.89 1.17 -11.57
N ILE A 45 0.01 2.18 -11.45
CA ILE A 45 -1.45 1.89 -11.42
C ILE A 45 -2.30 2.77 -12.36
N GLY A 46 -1.74 3.85 -12.94
CA GLY A 46 -2.49 4.77 -13.81
C GLY A 46 -2.84 4.25 -15.22
N GLY A 47 -2.19 3.19 -15.70
CA GLY A 47 -2.49 2.63 -17.03
C GLY A 47 -1.49 1.56 -17.45
N LEU A 48 -2.03 0.40 -17.84
CA LEU A 48 -1.33 -0.74 -18.46
C LEU A 48 -0.29 -1.53 -17.62
N LYS A 49 -0.62 -2.81 -17.43
CA LYS A 49 0.28 -3.98 -17.34
C LYS A 49 1.37 -3.91 -16.25
N ILE A 50 0.90 -4.03 -15.01
CA ILE A 50 1.70 -4.23 -13.79
C ILE A 50 2.74 -5.37 -13.96
N THR A 51 2.43 -6.40 -14.74
CA THR A 51 3.29 -7.57 -14.97
C THR A 51 4.56 -7.26 -15.78
N MET A 52 4.55 -6.26 -16.67
CA MET A 52 5.67 -6.01 -17.60
C MET A 52 6.74 -5.08 -17.03
N TYR A 53 6.41 -4.25 -16.03
CA TYR A 53 7.32 -3.24 -15.47
C TYR A 53 7.91 -3.63 -14.11
N SER A 54 7.22 -4.48 -13.34
CA SER A 54 7.70 -4.99 -12.04
C SER A 54 8.89 -5.96 -12.20
N LEU A 55 8.87 -6.84 -13.20
CA LEU A 55 9.96 -7.76 -13.50
C LEU A 55 11.31 -7.07 -13.84
N PRO A 56 11.37 -6.07 -14.74
CA PRO A 56 12.60 -5.34 -15.01
C PRO A 56 13.04 -4.47 -13.84
N ALA A 57 12.12 -3.93 -13.03
CA ALA A 57 12.49 -3.19 -11.82
C ALA A 57 13.18 -4.08 -10.77
N ILE A 58 12.68 -5.31 -10.57
CA ILE A 58 13.32 -6.33 -9.73
C ILE A 58 14.66 -6.74 -10.33
N GLY A 59 14.73 -6.99 -11.64
CA GLY A 59 15.98 -7.37 -12.31
C GLY A 59 17.08 -6.31 -12.20
N VAL A 60 16.74 -5.03 -12.43
CA VAL A 60 17.68 -3.91 -12.28
C VAL A 60 18.03 -3.67 -10.81
N GLY A 61 17.08 -3.77 -9.89
CA GLY A 61 17.34 -3.67 -8.45
C GLY A 61 18.30 -4.76 -7.97
N PHE A 62 18.10 -5.99 -8.41
CA PHE A 62 18.96 -7.14 -8.08
C PHE A 62 20.35 -6.98 -8.67
N LEU A 63 20.45 -6.58 -9.94
CA LEU A 63 21.72 -6.30 -10.60
C LEU A 63 22.48 -5.18 -9.89
N LEU A 64 21.82 -4.08 -9.51
CA LEU A 64 22.45 -2.96 -8.79
C LEU A 64 22.86 -3.35 -7.36
N GLN A 65 22.10 -4.22 -6.70
CA GLN A 65 22.45 -4.74 -5.38
C GLN A 65 23.70 -5.63 -5.44
N VAL A 66 23.76 -6.55 -6.42
CA VAL A 66 24.84 -7.53 -6.55
C VAL A 66 26.11 -6.92 -7.15
N LEU A 67 25.99 -6.08 -8.19
CA LEU A 67 27.11 -5.42 -8.88
C LEU A 67 27.53 -4.09 -8.23
N GLY A 68 26.76 -3.58 -7.27
CA GLY A 68 27.03 -2.32 -6.59
C GLY A 68 28.36 -2.33 -5.86
N LYS A 69 29.36 -1.63 -6.41
CA LYS A 69 30.70 -1.44 -5.79
C LYS A 69 30.69 -0.55 -4.53
N THR A 70 29.66 0.29 -4.36
CA THR A 70 29.60 1.31 -3.30
C THR A 70 28.36 1.12 -2.44
N GLN A 71 28.46 1.33 -1.12
CA GLN A 71 27.34 1.22 -0.17
C GLN A 71 26.08 2.01 -0.59
N LYS A 72 26.27 3.20 -1.16
CA LYS A 72 25.15 4.03 -1.68
C LYS A 72 24.39 3.35 -2.83
N VAL A 73 25.09 2.67 -3.74
CA VAL A 73 24.49 1.96 -4.88
C VAL A 73 23.74 0.72 -4.41
N ARG A 74 24.31 -0.01 -3.44
CA ARG A 74 23.64 -1.18 -2.83
C ARG A 74 22.37 -0.80 -2.08
N SER A 75 22.39 0.28 -1.30
CA SER A 75 21.18 0.78 -0.64
C SER A 75 20.11 1.20 -1.62
N PHE A 76 20.48 1.86 -2.73
CA PHE A 76 19.51 2.22 -3.77
C PHE A 76 18.95 0.97 -4.48
N GLY A 77 19.79 -0.03 -4.73
CA GLY A 77 19.37 -1.34 -5.23
C GLY A 77 18.38 -2.07 -4.30
N ASN A 78 18.61 -2.04 -2.99
CA ASN A 78 17.68 -2.59 -1.98
C ASN A 78 16.33 -1.88 -2.00
N ILE A 79 16.32 -0.55 -2.10
CA ILE A 79 15.10 0.25 -2.19
C ILE A 79 14.33 -0.16 -3.45
N LEU A 80 15.01 -0.20 -4.60
CA LEU A 80 14.41 -0.54 -5.89
C LEU A 80 13.86 -1.97 -5.92
N LEU A 81 14.60 -2.92 -5.33
CA LEU A 81 14.14 -4.30 -5.13
C LEU A 81 12.90 -4.40 -4.27
N GLY A 82 12.90 -3.74 -3.11
CA GLY A 82 11.76 -3.72 -2.19
C GLY A 82 10.52 -3.16 -2.87
N PHE A 83 10.65 -2.05 -3.60
CA PHE A 83 9.57 -1.52 -4.42
C PHE A 83 9.10 -2.54 -5.48
N GLY A 84 10.02 -3.15 -6.23
CA GLY A 84 9.67 -4.15 -7.24
C GLY A 84 8.90 -5.34 -6.66
N LEU A 85 9.32 -5.85 -5.50
CA LEU A 85 8.66 -6.95 -4.80
C LEU A 85 7.27 -6.56 -4.28
N LEU A 86 7.11 -5.33 -3.74
CA LEU A 86 5.82 -4.81 -3.31
C LEU A 86 4.84 -4.71 -4.49
N PHE A 87 5.29 -4.18 -5.64
CA PHE A 87 4.45 -4.10 -6.84
C PHE A 87 4.08 -5.48 -7.39
N LEU A 88 5.00 -6.44 -7.37
CA LEU A 88 4.70 -7.83 -7.76
C LEU A 88 3.63 -8.43 -6.83
N GLY A 89 3.76 -8.27 -5.52
CA GLY A 89 2.77 -8.73 -4.55
C GLY A 89 1.39 -8.11 -4.78
N MET A 90 1.34 -6.80 -5.07
CA MET A 90 0.09 -6.11 -5.42
C MET A 90 -0.50 -6.62 -6.75
N SER A 91 0.33 -6.96 -7.73
CA SER A 91 -0.13 -7.56 -9.00
C SER A 91 -0.80 -8.90 -8.75
N ILE A 92 -0.16 -9.77 -7.97
CA ILE A 92 -0.68 -11.11 -7.66
C ILE A 92 -2.01 -10.98 -6.91
N MET A 93 -2.13 -10.04 -5.96
CA MET A 93 -3.40 -9.75 -5.33
C MET A 93 -4.46 -9.38 -6.37
N LYS A 94 -4.16 -8.41 -7.26
CA LYS A 94 -5.10 -8.01 -8.30
C LYS A 94 -5.54 -9.20 -9.17
N ASP A 95 -4.60 -10.03 -9.63
CA ASP A 95 -4.89 -11.18 -10.48
C ASP A 95 -5.80 -12.22 -9.79
N VAL A 96 -5.69 -12.37 -8.46
CA VAL A 96 -6.58 -13.25 -7.66
C VAL A 96 -7.97 -12.62 -7.47
N PHE A 97 -8.05 -11.30 -7.30
CA PHE A 97 -9.33 -10.59 -7.10
C PHE A 97 -10.08 -10.28 -8.41
N GLU A 98 -9.40 -10.23 -9.55
CA GLU A 98 -9.99 -9.97 -10.87
C GLU A 98 -11.07 -11.00 -11.29
N PRO A 99 -10.87 -12.33 -11.15
CA PRO A 99 -11.93 -13.31 -11.43
C PRO A 99 -13.09 -13.28 -10.43
N LEU A 100 -12.88 -12.76 -9.20
CA LEU A 100 -13.98 -12.57 -8.24
C LEU A 100 -14.93 -11.47 -8.70
N LYS A 101 -14.44 -10.48 -9.47
CA LYS A 101 -15.28 -9.39 -9.99
C LYS A 101 -16.09 -9.80 -11.21
N SER A 102 -15.59 -10.73 -12.03
CA SER A 102 -16.22 -11.14 -13.29
C SER A 102 -17.17 -12.34 -13.15
N ASN A 103 -17.15 -13.06 -12.01
CA ASN A 103 -18.05 -14.18 -11.78
C ASN A 103 -19.48 -13.68 -11.43
N PRO A 104 -20.51 -14.01 -12.24
CA PRO A 104 -21.89 -13.57 -12.00
C PRO A 104 -22.44 -14.03 -10.63
N ASN A 105 -21.97 -15.16 -10.10
CA ASN A 105 -22.35 -15.62 -8.77
C ASN A 105 -21.83 -14.70 -7.65
N MET A 106 -20.63 -14.12 -7.82
CA MET A 106 -20.05 -13.21 -6.84
C MET A 106 -20.73 -11.84 -6.89
N GLN A 107 -21.10 -11.35 -8.08
CA GLN A 107 -21.86 -10.11 -8.23
C GLN A 107 -23.24 -10.22 -7.57
N ASN A 108 -23.95 -11.33 -7.78
CA ASN A 108 -25.24 -11.57 -7.15
C ASN A 108 -25.14 -11.71 -5.62
N ALA A 109 -24.10 -12.40 -5.13
CA ALA A 109 -23.84 -12.48 -3.69
C ALA A 109 -23.55 -11.11 -3.07
N LEU A 110 -22.78 -10.26 -3.77
CA LEU A 110 -22.45 -8.90 -3.31
C LEU A 110 -23.67 -7.97 -3.32
N LEU A 111 -24.54 -8.08 -4.32
CA LEU A 111 -25.82 -7.35 -4.37
C LEU A 111 -26.76 -7.80 -3.24
N TRP A 112 -26.82 -9.10 -2.94
CA TRP A 112 -27.63 -9.65 -1.85
C TRP A 112 -27.09 -9.26 -0.46
N LEU A 113 -25.77 -9.24 -0.28
CA LEU A 113 -25.12 -8.67 0.90
C LEU A 113 -25.40 -7.16 1.02
N GLY A 114 -25.35 -6.42 -0.09
CA GLY A 114 -25.60 -4.98 -0.12
C GLY A 114 -27.02 -4.60 0.29
N GLN A 115 -28.01 -5.45 -0.01
CA GLN A 115 -29.39 -5.27 0.45
C GLN A 115 -29.56 -5.54 1.96
N ASN A 116 -28.68 -6.33 2.57
CA ASN A 116 -28.75 -6.70 3.99
C ASN A 116 -27.45 -6.32 4.73
N PRO A 117 -27.31 -5.07 5.20
CA PRO A 117 -26.07 -4.57 5.80
C PRO A 117 -25.60 -5.37 7.03
N ILE A 118 -26.52 -5.97 7.79
CA ILE A 118 -26.20 -6.81 8.94
C ILE A 118 -25.49 -8.11 8.51
N LEU A 119 -25.97 -8.76 7.44
CA LEU A 119 -25.32 -9.95 6.88
C LEU A 119 -23.98 -9.60 6.25
N ALA A 120 -23.85 -8.42 5.64
CA ALA A 120 -22.58 -7.97 5.09
C ALA A 120 -21.49 -7.80 6.16
N VAL A 121 -21.86 -7.21 7.31
CA VAL A 121 -20.93 -7.09 8.46
C VAL A 121 -20.55 -8.48 8.99
N LEU A 122 -21.50 -9.39 9.12
CA LEU A 122 -21.26 -10.74 9.66
C LEU A 122 -20.38 -11.58 8.71
N ALA A 123 -20.63 -11.51 7.41
CA ALA A 123 -19.81 -12.14 6.38
C ALA A 123 -18.39 -11.55 6.33
N GLY A 124 -18.23 -10.23 6.42
CA GLY A 124 -16.92 -9.58 6.47
C GLY A 124 -16.13 -9.95 7.73
N THR A 125 -16.83 -10.07 8.86
CA THR A 125 -16.23 -10.51 10.13
C THR A 125 -15.77 -11.97 10.04
N LEU A 126 -16.59 -12.86 9.48
CA LEU A 126 -16.22 -14.27 9.26
C LEU A 126 -15.02 -14.41 8.31
N MET A 127 -15.01 -13.65 7.21
CA MET A 127 -13.87 -13.63 6.27
C MET A 127 -12.58 -13.09 6.90
N THR A 128 -12.68 -12.23 7.91
CA THR A 128 -11.51 -11.72 8.65
C THR A 128 -11.04 -12.71 9.72
N VAL A 129 -11.96 -13.48 10.31
CA VAL A 129 -11.70 -14.44 11.39
C VAL A 129 -11.19 -15.79 10.88
N LEU A 130 -11.53 -16.17 9.64
CA LEU A 130 -10.91 -17.31 8.96
C LEU A 130 -9.70 -16.83 8.14
N PRO A 131 -8.47 -16.93 8.67
CA PRO A 131 -7.25 -16.74 7.88
C PRO A 131 -7.08 -17.82 6.81
#